data_AF-A0A2I1H8Y9-F1
#
_entry.id   AF-A0A2I1H8Y9-F1
#
_cell.length_a   1.000
_cell.length_b   1.000
_cell.length_c   1.000
_cell.angle_alpha   90.00
_cell.angle_beta   90.00
_cell.angle_gamma   90.00
#
_symmetry.space_group_name_H-M   'P 1'
#
loop_
_entity.id
_entity.type
_entity.pdbx_description
1 polymer ?
#
loop_
_entity_poly.entity_id
_entity_poly.type
_entity_poly.pdbx_seq_one_letter_code
_entity_poly.pdbx_strand_id
1 'polypeptide(L)'
;MTEDNYGNTEKVCLQLGDILTIQEEECESYAMLQSIFQHKGNDDKFYVFIVVAWFEYVNKNHTILECPIYRLNDRQWRRVFPITVIDKAHKAHFIRRSVDTDDGYWYKNQFYFTAI
;
A
#
# COMPACT_ATOMS: atom_id res chain seq x y z
N MET A 1 15.45 2.15 4.51
CA MET A 1 16.41 1.18 3.96
C MET A 1 15.85 -0.18 4.31
N THR A 2 15.64 -1.02 3.31
CA THR A 2 15.26 -2.42 3.52
C THR A 2 16.49 -3.27 3.24
N GLU A 3 16.79 -4.23 4.11
CA GLU A 3 17.93 -5.13 3.98
C GLU A 3 17.43 -6.50 3.52
N ASP A 4 17.98 -7.03 2.43
CA ASP A 4 17.65 -8.37 1.96
C ASP A 4 18.40 -9.45 2.77
N ASN A 5 18.09 -10.72 2.50
CA ASN A 5 18.75 -11.86 3.16
C ASN A 5 20.26 -11.98 2.83
N TYR A 6 20.79 -11.11 1.97
CA TYR A 6 22.19 -11.06 1.56
C TYR A 6 22.93 -9.81 2.05
N GLY A 7 22.28 -8.97 2.87
CA GLY A 7 22.87 -7.74 3.42
C GLY A 7 22.89 -6.56 2.45
N ASN A 8 22.16 -6.63 1.32
CA ASN A 8 22.03 -5.48 0.43
C ASN A 8 21.00 -4.49 0.99
N THR A 9 21.38 -3.22 1.03
CA THR A 9 20.50 -2.13 1.45
C THR A 9 19.89 -1.43 0.24
N GLU A 10 18.58 -1.56 0.08
CA GLU A 10 17.85 -0.83 -0.95
C GLU A 10 17.33 0.51 -0.41
N LYS A 11 17.54 1.58 -1.19
CA LYS A 11 16.91 2.88 -0.95
C LYS A 11 15.49 2.84 -1.49
N VAL A 12 14.53 2.68 -0.59
CA VAL A 12 13.10 2.86 -0.89
C VAL A 12 12.78 4.36 -0.92
N CYS A 13 12.32 4.85 -2.08
CA CYS A 13 11.78 6.20 -2.22
C CYS A 13 10.25 6.11 -2.14
N LEU A 14 9.63 6.84 -1.22
CA LEU A 14 8.19 6.84 -1.03
C LEU A 14 7.60 8.17 -1.51
N GLN A 15 6.51 8.07 -2.25
CA GLN A 15 5.70 9.17 -2.74
C GLN A 15 4.24 8.99 -2.32
N LEU A 16 3.54 10.11 -2.12
CA LEU A 16 2.12 10.06 -1.82
C LEU A 16 1.37 9.41 -2.99
N GLY A 17 0.44 8.52 -2.68
CA GLY A 17 -0.24 7.68 -3.66
C GLY A 17 0.43 6.32 -3.91
N ASP A 18 1.66 6.11 -3.41
CA ASP A 18 2.31 4.82 -3.51
C ASP A 18 1.52 3.71 -2.85
N ILE A 19 1.56 2.54 -3.45
CA ILE A 19 0.94 1.33 -2.90
C ILE A 19 1.99 0.58 -2.10
N LEU A 20 1.68 0.40 -0.83
CA LEU A 20 2.49 -0.24 0.17
C LEU A 20 1.94 -1.64 0.47
N THR A 21 2.85 -2.57 0.66
CA THR A 21 2.54 -3.84 1.33
C THR A 21 2.85 -3.69 2.82
N ILE A 22 1.86 -3.95 3.66
CA ILE A 22 1.99 -3.96 5.12
C ILE A 22 1.62 -5.36 5.59
N GLN A 23 2.50 -5.98 6.36
CA GLN A 23 2.26 -7.32 6.90
C GLN A 23 1.39 -7.22 8.16
N GLU A 24 0.17 -7.75 8.11
CA GLU A 24 -0.70 -7.92 9.28
C GLU A 24 -0.75 -9.40 9.62
N GLU A 25 -0.41 -9.76 10.86
CA GLU A 25 -0.47 -11.11 11.46
C GLU A 25 -0.13 -12.27 10.50
N GLU A 26 -1.12 -12.73 9.71
CA GLU A 26 -1.02 -13.89 8.81
C GLU A 26 -1.24 -13.58 7.32
N CYS A 27 -1.54 -12.33 6.95
CA CYS A 27 -1.91 -11.93 5.60
C CYS A 27 -1.14 -10.71 5.07
N GLU A 28 -0.85 -10.73 3.77
CA GLU A 28 -0.30 -9.58 3.05
C GLU A 28 -1.42 -8.56 2.80
N SER A 29 -1.40 -7.44 3.52
CA SER A 29 -2.36 -6.34 3.36
C SER A 29 -1.78 -5.23 2.47
N TYR A 30 -2.64 -4.54 1.71
CA TYR A 30 -2.23 -3.48 0.80
C TYR A 30 -2.83 -2.15 1.22
N ALA A 31 -2.06 -1.09 1.16
CA ALA A 31 -2.53 0.25 1.51
C ALA A 31 -1.93 1.31 0.58
N MET A 32 -2.66 2.39 0.35
CA MET A 32 -2.17 3.58 -0.34
C MET A 32 -1.61 4.58 0.67
N LEU A 33 -0.39 5.06 0.43
CA LEU A 33 0.27 6.09 1.22
C LEU A 33 -0.42 7.43 1.01
N GLN A 34 -0.88 8.07 2.09
CA GLN A 34 -1.56 9.36 2.04
C GLN A 34 -0.77 10.50 2.66
N SER A 35 0.06 10.22 3.66
CA SER A 35 0.89 11.23 4.31
C SER A 35 2.11 10.62 4.98
N ILE A 36 3.17 11.42 5.12
CA ILE A 36 4.37 11.11 5.90
C ILE A 36 4.58 12.28 6.86
N PHE A 37 4.78 12.00 8.15
CA PHE A 37 5.04 13.02 9.16
C PHE A 37 6.02 12.52 10.23
N GLN A 38 6.64 13.46 10.95
CA GLN A 38 7.48 13.13 12.11
C GLN A 38 6.80 13.49 13.42
N HIS A 39 7.11 12.75 14.47
CA HIS A 39 6.67 13.03 15.83
C HIS A 39 7.83 12.88 16.80
N LYS A 40 7.91 13.79 17.78
CA LYS A 40 8.91 13.74 18.85
C LYS A 40 8.41 12.84 19.98
N GLY A 41 9.11 11.74 20.22
CA GLY A 41 8.79 10.80 21.30
C GLY A 41 9.22 11.31 22.68
N ASN A 42 8.84 10.56 23.70
CA ASN A 42 9.16 10.87 25.11
C ASN A 42 10.66 10.75 25.43
N ASP A 43 11.44 10.10 24.57
CA ASP A 43 12.90 9.99 24.68
C ASP A 43 13.65 11.10 23.93
N ASP A 44 12.93 12.18 23.59
CA ASP A 44 13.38 13.33 22.82
C ASP A 44 13.80 13.04 21.37
N LYS A 45 13.60 11.82 20.86
CA LYS A 45 13.92 11.46 19.47
C LYS A 45 12.75 11.70 18.52
N PHE A 46 13.07 11.91 17.24
CA PHE A 46 12.08 12.00 16.18
C PHE A 46 11.86 10.65 15.52
N TYR A 47 10.59 10.30 15.37
CA TYR A 47 10.12 9.08 14.70
C TYR A 47 9.27 9.45 13.50
N VAL A 48 9.41 8.69 12.42
CA VAL A 48 8.65 8.89 11.18
C VAL A 48 7.45 7.96 11.14
N PHE A 49 6.29 8.53 10.86
CA PHE A 49 5.02 7.84 10.72
C PHE A 49 4.42 8.08 9.35
N ILE A 50 3.60 7.13 8.93
CA ILE A 50 2.83 7.18 7.69
C ILE A 50 1.34 7.13 8.01
N VAL A 51 0.54 7.81 7.18
CA VAL A 51 -0.91 7.66 7.14
C VAL A 51 -1.27 6.90 5.87
N VAL A 52 -2.12 5.89 6.00
CA VAL A 52 -2.54 5.06 4.87
C VAL A 52 -4.06 4.96 4.72
N ALA A 53 -4.50 4.64 3.51
CA ALA A 53 -5.86 4.17 3.22
C ALA A 53 -5.79 2.72 2.73
N TRP A 54 -6.60 1.84 3.31
CA TRP A 54 -6.49 0.41 3.07
C TRP A 54 -7.19 -0.02 1.78
N PHE A 55 -6.63 -1.02 1.10
CA PHE A 55 -7.33 -1.73 0.06
C PHE A 55 -8.13 -2.88 0.67
N GLU A 56 -9.43 -2.87 0.47
CA GLU A 56 -10.34 -3.94 0.87
C GLU A 56 -10.68 -4.81 -0.34
N TYR A 57 -10.45 -6.11 -0.24
CA TYR A 57 -10.86 -7.06 -1.28
C TYR A 57 -12.39 -7.15 -1.31
N VAL A 58 -12.98 -6.99 -2.49
CA VAL A 58 -14.45 -6.88 -2.62
C VAL A 58 -15.13 -8.22 -2.91
N ASN A 59 -14.45 -9.33 -2.64
CA ASN A 59 -14.93 -10.70 -2.89
C ASN A 59 -15.38 -10.93 -4.34
N LYS A 60 -14.70 -10.28 -5.28
CA LYS A 60 -15.01 -10.38 -6.71
C LYS A 60 -13.73 -10.29 -7.54
N ASN A 61 -13.68 -11.09 -8.60
CA ASN A 61 -12.68 -11.00 -9.64
C ASN A 61 -13.26 -10.33 -10.89
N HIS A 62 -12.41 -9.68 -11.68
CA HIS A 62 -12.80 -9.18 -12.99
C HIS A 62 -13.18 -10.36 -13.90
N THR A 63 -14.31 -10.29 -14.58
CA THR A 63 -14.88 -11.45 -15.31
C THR A 63 -14.04 -11.90 -16.50
N ILE A 64 -13.24 -11.01 -17.09
CA ILE A 64 -12.42 -11.30 -18.28
C ILE A 64 -10.95 -11.53 -17.89
N LEU A 65 -10.44 -10.74 -16.94
CA LEU A 65 -9.04 -10.77 -16.55
C LEU A 65 -8.78 -11.73 -15.39
N GLU A 66 -9.86 -12.21 -14.75
CA GLU A 66 -9.85 -13.07 -13.57
C GLU A 66 -9.06 -12.53 -12.38
N CYS A 67 -8.66 -11.26 -12.42
CA CYS A 67 -7.86 -10.63 -11.38
C CYS A 67 -8.72 -10.12 -10.21
N PRO A 68 -8.20 -10.15 -8.97
CA PRO A 68 -8.91 -9.64 -7.80
C PRO A 68 -9.20 -8.14 -7.88
N ILE A 69 -10.40 -7.76 -7.43
CA ILE A 69 -10.84 -6.36 -7.35
C ILE A 69 -10.77 -5.89 -5.89
N TYR A 70 -10.26 -4.67 -5.71
CA TYR A 70 -10.17 -4.00 -4.43
C TYR A 70 -10.87 -2.65 -4.49
N ARG A 71 -11.18 -2.08 -3.32
CA ARG A 71 -11.60 -0.69 -3.16
C ARG A 71 -10.76 -0.02 -2.08
N LEU A 72 -10.60 1.30 -2.16
CA LEU A 72 -10.04 2.05 -1.03
C LEU A 72 -11.08 2.18 0.08
N ASN A 73 -10.67 1.86 1.30
CA ASN A 73 -11.45 2.03 2.52
C ASN A 73 -10.65 2.91 3.49
N ASP A 74 -11.04 4.18 3.55
CA ASP A 74 -10.46 5.16 4.45
C ASP A 74 -11.12 5.16 5.85
N ARG A 75 -12.18 4.38 6.05
CA ARG A 75 -12.94 4.32 7.31
C ARG A 75 -12.36 3.34 8.33
N GLN A 76 -11.32 2.58 7.98
CA GLN A 76 -10.64 1.75 8.96
C GLN A 76 -9.96 2.60 10.03
N TRP A 77 -10.04 2.13 11.28
CA TRP A 77 -9.59 2.87 12.46
C TRP A 77 -8.06 2.88 12.63
N ARG A 78 -7.36 1.84 12.15
CA ARG A 78 -5.90 1.77 12.18
C ARG A 78 -5.33 2.32 10.88
N ARG A 79 -4.83 3.56 10.88
CA ARG A 79 -4.30 4.21 9.67
C ARG A 79 -2.92 4.82 9.83
N VAL A 80 -2.44 4.91 11.06
CA VAL A 80 -1.14 5.51 11.39
C VAL A 80 -0.18 4.41 11.80
N PHE A 81 0.95 4.33 11.12
CA PHE A 81 1.97 3.31 11.36
C PHE A 81 3.36 3.93 11.43
N PRO A 82 4.29 3.38 12.22
CA PRO A 82 5.69 3.76 12.07
C PRO A 82 6.17 3.34 10.67
N ILE A 83 7.03 4.13 10.05
CA ILE A 83 7.53 3.86 8.69
C ILE A 83 8.19 2.46 8.55
N THR A 84 8.64 1.89 9.67
CA THR A 84 9.27 0.58 9.76
C THR A 84 8.33 -0.59 9.43
N VAL A 85 7.00 -0.39 9.40
CA VAL A 85 6.07 -1.47 9.00
C VAL A 85 6.06 -1.77 7.51
N ILE A 86 6.67 -0.89 6.71
CA ILE A 86 6.78 -1.10 5.27
C ILE A 86 7.78 -2.23 5.06
N ASP A 87 7.25 -3.45 4.87
CA ASP A 87 8.04 -4.61 4.51
C ASP A 87 8.64 -4.39 3.11
N LYS A 88 7.78 -4.11 2.13
CA LYS A 88 8.16 -3.89 0.73
C LYS A 88 7.27 -2.82 0.09
N ALA A 89 7.87 -1.72 -0.35
CA ALA A 89 7.19 -0.77 -1.24
C ALA A 89 7.20 -1.30 -2.68
N HIS A 90 6.13 -1.05 -3.44
CA HIS A 90 6.01 -1.39 -4.87
C HIS A 90 6.01 -2.88 -5.26
N LYS A 91 5.84 -3.83 -4.34
CA LYS A 91 5.73 -5.25 -4.69
C LYS A 91 4.40 -5.60 -5.36
N ALA A 92 3.34 -4.88 -5.01
CA ALA A 92 2.01 -5.09 -5.58
C ALA A 92 1.64 -3.93 -6.51
N HIS A 93 1.26 -4.28 -7.73
CA HIS A 93 0.82 -3.31 -8.73
C HIS A 93 -0.70 -3.28 -8.75
N PHE A 94 -1.30 -2.09 -8.64
CA PHE A 94 -2.72 -1.91 -8.85
C PHE A 94 -2.99 -0.91 -9.96
N ILE A 95 -4.10 -1.13 -10.67
CA ILE A 95 -4.58 -0.26 -11.73
C ILE A 95 -5.99 0.19 -11.37
N ARG A 96 -6.19 1.51 -11.35
CA ARG A 96 -7.50 2.11 -11.08
C ARG A 96 -8.48 1.75 -12.21
N ARG A 97 -9.68 1.29 -11.86
CA ARG A 97 -10.74 0.98 -12.82
C ARG A 97 -11.37 2.29 -13.30
N SER A 98 -10.86 2.83 -14.41
CA SER A 98 -11.33 4.08 -15.04
C SER A 98 -11.32 5.31 -14.12
N VAL A 99 -11.20 6.49 -14.72
CA VAL A 99 -11.36 7.76 -14.01
C VAL A 99 -12.81 8.26 -14.13
N ASP A 100 -13.53 7.80 -15.17
CA ASP A 100 -14.86 8.29 -15.53
C ASP A 100 -15.99 7.66 -14.70
N THR A 101 -15.71 6.53 -14.05
CA THR A 101 -16.60 5.90 -13.09
C THR A 101 -16.05 6.13 -11.69
N ASP A 102 -16.73 6.93 -10.87
CA ASP A 102 -16.37 7.22 -9.48
C ASP A 102 -16.62 6.02 -8.54
N ASP A 103 -16.43 4.80 -9.05
CA ASP A 103 -16.73 3.55 -8.35
C ASP A 103 -15.62 3.15 -7.36
N GLY A 104 -14.47 3.83 -7.42
CA GLY A 104 -13.38 3.69 -6.46
C GLY A 104 -12.70 2.32 -6.48
N TYR A 105 -12.90 1.52 -7.54
CA TYR A 105 -12.34 0.17 -7.63
C TYR A 105 -10.95 0.14 -8.29
N TRP A 106 -10.17 -0.84 -7.87
CA TRP A 106 -8.80 -1.09 -8.30
C TRP A 106 -8.61 -2.55 -8.63
N TYR A 107 -7.87 -2.85 -9.69
CA TYR A 107 -7.48 -4.20 -10.06
C TYR A 107 -6.09 -4.49 -9.52
N LYS A 108 -5.92 -5.60 -8.81
CA LYS A 108 -4.60 -6.11 -8.50
C LYS A 108 -4.00 -6.71 -9.78
N ASN A 109 -2.99 -6.05 -10.32
CA ASN A 109 -2.34 -6.43 -11.55
C ASN A 109 -1.37 -7.59 -11.33
N GLN A 110 -1.86 -8.81 -11.50
CA GLN A 110 -1.06 -10.03 -11.40
C GLN A 110 -0.32 -10.37 -12.71
N PHE A 111 -0.74 -9.79 -13.83
CA PHE A 111 -0.22 -10.09 -15.17
C PHE A 111 0.68 -8.98 -15.74
N TYR A 112 1.06 -8.00 -14.91
CA TYR A 112 1.89 -6.84 -15.27
C TYR A 112 1.43 -6.11 -16.54
N PHE A 113 0.11 -6.03 -16.78
CA PHE A 113 -0.40 -5.26 -17.91
C PHE A 113 -0.11 -3.77 -17.71
N THR A 114 0.37 -3.10 -18.76
CA THR A 114 0.51 -1.64 -18.76
C THR A 114 -0.82 -1.05 -19.21
N ALA A 115 -1.37 -0.10 -18.47
CA ALA A 115 -2.49 0.69 -18.97
C ALA A 115 -1.97 1.53 -20.15
N ILE A 116 -2.61 1.42 -21.32
CA ILE A 116 -2.33 2.22 -22.52
C ILE A 116 -3.10 3.53 -22.42
#